data_AF-A0A3Q3KWE7-F1
#
_entry.id   AF-A0A3Q3KWE7-F1
#
_cell.length_a   1.000
_cell.length_b   1.000
_cell.length_c   1.000
_cell.angle_alpha   90.00
_cell.angle_beta   90.00
_cell.angle_gamma   90.00
#
_symmetry.space_group_name_H-M   'P 1'
#
loop_
_entity.id
_entity.type
_entity.pdbx_description
1 polymer ?
#
loop_
_entity_poly.entity_id
_entity_poly.type
_entity_poly.pdbx_seq_one_letter_code
_entity_poly.pdbx_strand_id
1 'polypeptide(L)'
;MTVFQQRADLEFTYAKGLQKLAGKLIRVSKGMSSNSTYNAWCHVSDEMYSRADAHRSLGNAFQQEAIVEIRQVLDEHNKRKRPLDGAIERSGKLVTANCNEQLKIKKKLVGLTREHEALFNFVENNKHICTEKEKQKMVNRLTKSAEMQVRVDEEYFNINMEGHQLRLKWENTLKNCHQIIQELEKQRIEVLCNILNRYNLHMTTFGQTLKHGQRQIEQLVQRVDIDKDIQILMAENSVTAEDNKAEFLMTDYFEEDSKSLMDKDRRREAIKLKLQRLEDSIKRTKKDCEGIENLMKMYSKNPSFSNQKNFEETEQQFDECTLKLDLLEANHYKLSVTLSELEGRPKSSHRFSDSIVKWKDKDCEHSVVQLTRPVKLRRTPLRSQQSLRASMIYRGPVQFVTQQSAELSPCVNDTTTSTTSTHESQAGEVGITVNGAPSHTDDERQGQTTSEFCSVGKCTALYNFTSEQDDALTLKEGDLLDIYTKKDNGWWFGELNGQTGYFPSAYVEELSVSSSAKLTDA
;
A
#
# COMPACT_ATOMS: atom_id res chain seq x y z
N MET A 1 1.75 32.93 -5.56
CA MET A 1 2.14 32.29 -6.83
C MET A 1 2.97 31.03 -6.60
N THR A 2 4.15 31.11 -5.97
CA THR A 2 5.07 29.96 -5.76
C THR A 2 4.42 28.75 -5.10
N VAL A 3 3.56 28.96 -4.11
CA VAL A 3 2.83 27.86 -3.44
C VAL A 3 1.95 27.08 -4.41
N PHE A 4 1.20 27.77 -5.28
CA PHE A 4 0.38 27.11 -6.31
C PHE A 4 1.22 26.40 -7.37
N GLN A 5 2.40 26.94 -7.70
CA GLN A 5 3.34 26.26 -8.60
C GLN A 5 3.80 24.94 -7.99
N GLN A 6 4.31 24.97 -6.76
CA GLN A 6 4.73 23.77 -6.04
C GLN A 6 3.58 22.77 -5.89
N ARG A 7 2.36 23.25 -5.60
CA ARG A 7 1.18 22.39 -5.53
C ARG A 7 0.90 21.71 -6.87
N ALA A 8 0.89 22.45 -7.98
CA ALA A 8 0.67 21.88 -9.31
C ALA A 8 1.75 20.85 -9.67
N ASP A 9 3.02 21.14 -9.37
CA ASP A 9 4.15 20.24 -9.64
C ASP A 9 4.02 18.91 -8.87
N LEU A 10 3.51 18.94 -7.63
CA LEU A 10 3.19 17.74 -6.86
C LEU A 10 2.09 16.92 -7.54
N GLU A 11 1.03 17.56 -8.04
CA GLU A 11 -0.05 16.85 -8.75
C GLU A 11 0.47 16.16 -10.01
N PHE A 12 1.30 16.84 -10.81
CA PHE A 12 1.90 16.24 -12.01
C PHE A 12 2.82 15.08 -11.69
N THR A 13 3.61 15.21 -10.61
CA THR A 13 4.51 14.15 -10.17
C THR A 13 3.72 12.91 -9.74
N TYR A 14 2.67 13.10 -8.94
CA TYR A 14 1.81 12.01 -8.48
C TYR A 14 1.06 11.34 -9.65
N ALA A 15 0.49 12.14 -10.56
CA ALA A 15 -0.14 11.65 -11.78
C ALA A 15 0.80 10.75 -12.61
N LYS A 16 2.04 11.20 -12.83
CA LYS A 16 3.05 10.42 -13.56
C LYS A 16 3.43 9.13 -12.83
N GLY A 17 3.47 9.16 -11.49
CA GLY A 17 3.70 7.97 -10.66
C GLY A 17 2.58 6.94 -10.85
N LEU A 18 1.33 7.36 -10.72
CA LEU A 18 0.15 6.51 -10.92
C LEU A 18 0.10 5.91 -12.32
N GLN A 19 0.34 6.72 -13.36
CA GLN A 19 0.33 6.24 -14.75
C GLN A 19 1.37 5.13 -14.99
N LYS A 20 2.56 5.24 -14.38
CA LYS A 20 3.59 4.20 -14.44
C LYS A 20 3.17 2.93 -13.70
N LEU A 21 2.54 3.05 -12.54
CA LEU A 21 2.06 1.91 -11.76
C LEU A 21 0.93 1.17 -12.48
N ALA A 22 -0.02 1.90 -13.06
CA ALA A 22 -1.08 1.35 -13.89
C ALA A 22 -0.51 0.49 -15.03
N GLY A 23 0.42 1.06 -15.82
CA GLY A 23 1.07 0.33 -16.90
C GLY A 23 1.87 -0.91 -16.46
N LYS A 24 2.44 -0.90 -15.24
CA LYS A 24 3.09 -2.08 -14.65
C LYS A 24 2.07 -3.14 -14.25
N LEU A 25 0.96 -2.75 -13.64
CA LEU A 25 -0.09 -3.66 -13.20
C LEU A 25 -0.67 -4.43 -14.39
N ILE A 26 -1.10 -3.74 -15.46
CA ILE A 26 -1.57 -4.40 -16.68
C ILE A 26 -0.54 -5.39 -17.23
N ARG A 27 0.74 -5.01 -17.25
CA ARG A 27 1.79 -5.88 -17.79
C ARG A 27 1.94 -7.18 -17.01
N VAL A 28 1.84 -7.11 -15.68
CA VAL A 28 1.90 -8.31 -14.82
C VAL A 28 0.63 -9.14 -14.98
N SER A 29 -0.54 -8.50 -15.11
CA SER A 29 -1.82 -9.20 -15.27
C SER A 29 -1.97 -9.93 -16.61
N LYS A 30 -1.22 -9.55 -17.66
CA LYS A 30 -1.29 -10.19 -18.99
C LYS A 30 -1.03 -11.70 -19.01
N GLY A 31 -0.33 -12.23 -18.00
CA GLY A 31 -0.08 -13.68 -17.88
C GLY A 31 -1.24 -14.46 -17.26
N MET A 32 -2.30 -13.79 -16.80
CA MET A 32 -3.44 -14.41 -16.15
C MET A 32 -4.47 -14.90 -17.19
N SER A 33 -5.17 -15.99 -16.85
CA SER A 33 -6.36 -16.44 -17.57
C SER A 33 -7.43 -15.34 -17.57
N SER A 34 -8.12 -15.16 -18.69
CA SER A 34 -9.14 -14.12 -18.85
C SER A 34 -10.40 -14.46 -18.05
N ASN A 35 -10.40 -14.11 -16.76
CA ASN A 35 -11.43 -14.45 -15.80
C ASN A 35 -11.85 -13.24 -14.94
N SER A 36 -12.76 -13.43 -13.98
CA SER A 36 -13.30 -12.32 -13.18
C SER A 36 -12.20 -11.63 -12.35
N THR A 37 -11.23 -12.38 -11.85
CA THR A 37 -10.06 -11.86 -11.15
C THR A 37 -9.16 -11.00 -12.04
N TYR A 38 -8.86 -11.46 -13.26
CA TYR A 38 -8.10 -10.67 -14.25
C TYR A 38 -8.81 -9.36 -14.61
N ASN A 39 -10.13 -9.42 -14.85
CA ASN A 39 -10.93 -8.25 -15.17
C ASN A 39 -10.93 -7.21 -14.04
N ALA A 40 -11.01 -7.65 -12.78
CA ALA A 40 -10.91 -6.77 -11.62
C ALA A 40 -9.56 -6.04 -11.57
N TRP A 41 -8.45 -6.75 -11.80
CA TRP A 41 -7.11 -6.13 -11.84
C TRP A 41 -6.92 -5.16 -13.00
N CYS A 42 -7.44 -5.49 -14.19
CA CYS A 42 -7.45 -4.56 -15.32
C CYS A 42 -8.18 -3.26 -14.97
N HIS A 43 -9.34 -3.36 -14.32
CA HIS A 43 -10.08 -2.17 -13.93
C HIS A 43 -9.38 -1.34 -12.85
N VAL A 44 -8.71 -1.98 -11.88
CA VAL A 44 -7.87 -1.25 -10.92
C VAL A 44 -6.80 -0.43 -11.64
N SER A 45 -6.20 -0.97 -12.70
CA SER A 45 -5.26 -0.22 -13.53
C SER A 45 -5.93 0.93 -14.29
N ASP A 46 -7.10 0.71 -14.89
CA ASP A 46 -7.84 1.75 -15.60
C ASP A 46 -8.21 2.90 -14.65
N GLU A 47 -8.61 2.58 -13.42
CA GLU A 47 -8.90 3.57 -12.39
C GLU A 47 -7.62 4.30 -11.92
N MET A 48 -6.46 3.66 -11.90
CA MET A 48 -5.18 4.36 -11.68
C MET A 48 -4.87 5.37 -12.80
N TYR A 49 -5.17 5.04 -14.06
CA TYR A 49 -5.06 6.00 -15.17
C TYR A 49 -6.04 7.16 -15.02
N SER A 50 -7.32 6.87 -14.78
CA SER A 50 -8.36 7.87 -14.53
C SER A 50 -7.98 8.83 -13.39
N ARG A 51 -7.48 8.29 -12.27
CA ARG A 51 -6.97 9.07 -11.15
C ARG A 51 -5.76 9.92 -11.52
N ALA A 52 -4.82 9.39 -12.29
CA ALA A 52 -3.68 10.17 -12.80
C ALA A 52 -4.15 11.35 -13.65
N ASP A 53 -5.15 11.16 -14.50
CA ASP A 53 -5.72 12.22 -15.34
C ASP A 53 -6.47 13.28 -14.51
N ALA A 54 -7.15 12.87 -13.44
CA ALA A 54 -7.78 13.80 -12.49
C ALA A 54 -6.72 14.69 -11.79
N HIS A 55 -5.62 14.10 -11.32
CA HIS A 55 -4.50 14.87 -10.75
C HIS A 55 -3.87 15.81 -11.78
N ARG A 56 -3.64 15.35 -13.02
CA ARG A 56 -3.10 16.21 -14.09
C ARG A 56 -4.03 17.39 -14.38
N SER A 57 -5.34 17.14 -14.43
CA SER A 57 -6.35 18.18 -14.64
C SER A 57 -6.36 19.20 -13.51
N LEU A 58 -6.23 18.76 -12.25
CA LEU A 58 -6.12 19.62 -11.08
C LEU A 58 -4.85 20.50 -11.11
N GLY A 59 -3.70 19.90 -11.46
CA GLY A 59 -2.45 20.64 -11.64
C GLY A 59 -2.55 21.70 -12.74
N ASN A 60 -3.18 21.37 -13.87
CA ASN A 60 -3.44 22.32 -14.96
C ASN A 60 -4.37 23.46 -14.53
N ALA A 61 -5.43 23.16 -13.78
CA ALA A 61 -6.34 24.16 -13.25
C ALA A 61 -5.59 25.18 -12.37
N PHE A 62 -4.69 24.73 -11.49
CA PHE A 62 -3.87 25.66 -10.69
C PHE A 62 -2.93 26.51 -11.54
N GLN A 63 -2.33 25.94 -12.59
CA GLN A 63 -1.49 26.72 -13.50
C GLN A 63 -2.29 27.81 -14.23
N GLN A 64 -3.44 27.44 -14.81
CA GLN A 64 -4.18 28.35 -15.69
C GLN A 64 -5.07 29.32 -14.92
N GLU A 65 -5.68 28.90 -13.82
CA GLU A 65 -6.73 29.66 -13.15
C GLU A 65 -6.29 30.34 -11.84
N ALA A 66 -5.12 29.97 -11.30
CA ALA A 66 -4.58 30.62 -10.10
C ALA A 66 -3.26 31.34 -10.40
N ILE A 67 -2.28 30.67 -11.00
CA ILE A 67 -0.94 31.24 -11.22
C ILE A 67 -0.97 32.40 -12.22
N VAL A 68 -1.66 32.22 -13.35
CA VAL A 68 -1.79 33.26 -14.39
C VAL A 68 -2.52 34.49 -13.86
N GLU A 69 -3.65 34.31 -13.19
CA GLU A 69 -4.46 35.40 -12.61
C GLU A 69 -3.67 36.21 -11.57
N ILE A 70 -2.96 35.53 -10.65
CA ILE A 70 -2.10 36.20 -9.66
C ILE A 70 -1.00 37.02 -10.36
N ARG A 71 -0.40 36.46 -11.41
CA ARG A 71 0.66 37.14 -12.17
C ARG A 71 0.11 38.41 -12.82
N GLN A 72 -1.02 38.29 -13.52
CA GLN A 72 -1.63 39.39 -14.24
C GLN A 72 -1.99 40.56 -13.33
N VAL A 73 -2.59 40.29 -12.16
CA VAL A 73 -2.90 41.32 -11.17
C VAL A 73 -1.63 42.00 -10.64
N LEU A 74 -0.60 41.22 -10.30
CA LEU A 74 0.66 41.79 -9.81
C LEU A 74 1.34 42.68 -10.86
N ASP A 75 1.38 42.24 -12.11
CA ASP A 75 2.00 42.98 -13.21
C ASP A 75 1.25 44.31 -13.46
N GLU A 76 -0.08 44.28 -13.51
CA GLU A 76 -0.90 45.49 -13.67
C GLU A 76 -0.74 46.45 -12.47
N HIS A 77 -0.71 45.93 -11.24
CA HIS A 77 -0.46 46.75 -10.05
C HIS A 77 0.92 47.42 -10.10
N ASN A 78 1.96 46.66 -10.41
CA ASN A 78 3.34 47.17 -10.50
C ASN A 78 3.48 48.22 -11.60
N LYS A 79 2.76 48.05 -12.71
CA LYS A 79 2.71 49.01 -13.82
C LYS A 79 2.04 50.33 -13.41
N ARG A 80 0.95 50.27 -12.64
CA ARG A 80 0.23 51.48 -12.18
C ARG A 80 0.86 52.18 -10.99
N LYS A 81 1.54 51.45 -10.09
CA LYS A 81 2.14 52.03 -8.87
C LYS A 81 3.29 53.01 -9.18
N ARG A 82 4.18 52.67 -10.11
CA ARG A 82 5.37 53.48 -10.42
C ARG A 82 5.06 54.95 -10.78
N PRO A 83 4.11 55.25 -11.68
CA PRO A 83 3.72 56.63 -11.96
C PRO A 83 3.16 57.39 -10.76
N LEU A 84 2.46 56.71 -9.84
CA LEU A 84 1.89 57.32 -8.64
C LEU A 84 3.00 57.74 -7.66
N ASP A 85 3.95 56.84 -7.38
CA ASP A 85 5.11 57.12 -6.54
C ASP A 85 5.88 58.34 -7.09
N GLY A 86 6.12 58.37 -8.40
CA GLY A 86 6.78 59.49 -9.07
C GLY A 86 5.98 60.80 -9.07
N ALA A 87 4.64 60.76 -9.01
CA ALA A 87 3.80 61.95 -8.88
C ALA A 87 3.85 62.52 -7.46
N ILE A 88 3.78 61.66 -6.44
CA ILE A 88 3.89 62.02 -5.02
C ILE A 88 5.28 62.60 -4.74
N GLU A 89 6.34 61.95 -5.21
CA GLU A 89 7.72 62.39 -4.98
C GLU A 89 7.97 63.77 -5.60
N ARG A 90 7.56 63.99 -6.86
CA ARG A 90 7.75 65.28 -7.54
C ARG A 90 7.00 66.41 -6.86
N SER A 91 5.73 66.19 -6.51
CA SER A 91 4.91 67.22 -5.85
C SER A 91 5.38 67.49 -4.42
N GLY A 92 5.79 66.46 -3.67
CA GLY A 92 6.37 66.60 -2.34
C GLY A 92 7.68 67.41 -2.34
N LYS A 93 8.57 67.17 -3.31
CA LYS A 93 9.81 67.94 -3.47
C LYS A 93 9.56 69.44 -3.66
N LEU A 94 8.51 69.82 -4.41
CA LEU A 94 8.15 71.23 -4.59
C LEU A 94 7.69 71.89 -3.29
N VAL A 95 6.89 71.18 -2.49
CA VAL A 95 6.45 71.67 -1.16
C VAL A 95 7.65 71.86 -0.24
N THR A 96 8.57 70.89 -0.19
CA THR A 96 9.80 71.00 0.62
C THR A 96 10.69 72.14 0.16
N ALA A 97 10.88 72.29 -1.15
CA ALA A 97 11.70 73.38 -1.71
C ALA A 97 11.12 74.76 -1.38
N ASN A 98 9.80 74.94 -1.54
CA ASN A 98 9.12 76.19 -1.20
C ASN A 98 9.22 76.49 0.31
N CYS A 99 9.02 75.49 1.18
CA CYS A 99 9.18 75.65 2.63
C CYS A 99 10.60 76.13 3.02
N ASN A 100 11.63 75.58 2.38
CA ASN A 100 13.01 76.01 2.61
C ASN A 100 13.24 77.48 2.19
N GLU A 101 12.66 77.92 1.06
CA GLU A 101 12.78 79.31 0.61
C GLU A 101 12.00 80.27 1.52
N GLN A 102 10.80 79.90 1.97
CA GLN A 102 10.05 80.67 2.97
C GLN A 102 10.89 80.90 4.23
N LEU A 103 11.53 79.86 4.76
CA LEU A 103 12.39 79.97 5.94
C LEU A 103 13.59 80.88 5.71
N LYS A 104 14.17 80.84 4.50
CA LYS A 104 15.31 81.69 4.12
C LYS A 104 14.92 83.16 4.05
N ILE A 105 13.82 83.50 3.36
CA ILE A 105 13.34 84.88 3.27
C ILE A 105 12.86 85.39 4.63
N LYS A 106 12.17 84.56 5.42
CA LYS A 106 11.78 84.90 6.80
C LYS A 106 12.99 85.30 7.64
N LYS A 107 14.08 84.52 7.60
CA LYS A 107 15.32 84.84 8.33
C LYS A 107 15.92 86.18 7.87
N LYS A 108 15.94 86.43 6.55
CA LYS A 108 16.40 87.70 5.96
C LYS A 108 15.56 88.89 6.44
N LEU A 109 14.23 88.77 6.40
CA LEU A 109 13.29 89.79 6.86
C LEU A 109 13.50 90.11 8.35
N VAL A 110 13.61 89.08 9.20
CA VAL A 110 13.90 89.25 10.64
C VAL A 110 15.21 89.99 10.87
N GLY A 111 16.26 89.69 10.08
CA GLY A 111 17.54 90.40 10.14
C GLY A 111 17.39 91.88 9.80
N LEU A 112 16.77 92.19 8.64
CA LEU A 112 16.53 93.57 8.19
C LEU A 112 15.68 94.35 9.18
N THR A 113 14.68 93.72 9.81
CA THR A 113 13.86 94.37 10.82
C THR A 113 14.64 94.74 12.07
N ARG A 114 15.54 93.85 12.55
CA ARG A 114 16.41 94.20 13.69
C ARG A 114 17.34 95.37 13.37
N GLU A 115 17.92 95.37 12.16
CA GLU A 115 18.79 96.47 11.71
C GLU A 115 18.02 97.79 11.58
N HIS A 116 16.80 97.75 11.01
CA HIS A 116 15.94 98.92 10.89
C HIS A 116 15.58 99.52 12.23
N GLU A 117 15.14 98.69 13.18
CA GLU A 117 14.81 99.13 14.54
C GLU A 117 16.02 99.74 15.25
N ALA A 118 17.20 99.15 15.10
CA ALA A 118 18.43 99.71 15.66
C ALA A 118 18.77 101.09 15.04
N LEU A 119 18.62 101.22 13.72
CA LEU A 119 18.77 102.50 12.99
C LEU A 119 17.74 103.53 13.45
N PHE A 120 16.47 103.15 13.57
CA PHE A 120 15.39 104.01 14.05
C PHE A 120 15.69 104.57 15.44
N ASN A 121 16.02 103.69 16.39
CA ASN A 121 16.41 104.08 17.74
C ASN A 121 17.64 105.00 17.76
N PHE A 122 18.65 104.72 16.92
CA PHE A 122 19.81 105.60 16.79
C PHE A 122 19.42 106.99 16.28
N VAL A 123 18.58 107.09 15.24
CA VAL A 123 18.11 108.37 14.71
C VAL A 123 17.30 109.14 15.76
N GLU A 124 16.36 108.47 16.43
CA GLU A 124 15.52 109.07 17.47
C GLU A 124 16.34 109.63 18.64
N ASN A 125 17.37 108.91 19.09
CA ASN A 125 18.23 109.35 20.18
C ASN A 125 19.17 110.51 19.81
N ASN A 126 19.52 110.66 18.52
CA ASN A 126 20.49 111.66 18.06
C ASN A 126 19.86 112.86 17.33
N LYS A 127 18.53 112.86 17.10
CA LYS A 127 17.82 113.89 16.32
C LYS A 127 17.97 115.33 16.83
N HIS A 128 18.32 115.50 18.11
CA HIS A 128 18.48 116.81 18.74
C HIS A 128 19.91 117.38 18.66
N ILE A 129 20.91 116.55 18.33
CA ILE A 129 22.34 116.88 18.50
C ILE A 129 23.06 117.03 17.14
N CYS A 130 22.42 116.63 16.03
CA CYS A 130 23.02 116.62 14.71
C CYS A 130 22.68 117.86 13.85
N THR A 131 23.58 118.19 12.93
CA THR A 131 23.37 119.24 11.90
C THR A 131 22.26 118.85 10.93
N GLU A 132 21.65 119.84 10.26
CA GLU A 132 20.56 119.60 9.30
C GLU A 132 20.97 118.62 8.17
N LYS A 133 22.22 118.72 7.70
CA LYS A 133 22.79 117.81 6.69
C LYS A 133 22.93 116.37 7.21
N GLU A 134 23.23 116.19 8.50
CA GLU A 134 23.32 114.88 9.15
C GLU A 134 21.94 114.28 9.41
N LYS A 135 20.96 115.10 9.81
CA LYS A 135 19.55 114.70 9.91
C LYS A 135 19.04 114.17 8.57
N GLN A 136 19.26 114.91 7.48
CA GLN A 136 18.85 114.46 6.15
C GLN A 136 19.52 113.14 5.75
N LYS A 137 20.80 112.94 6.06
CA LYS A 137 21.49 111.66 5.80
C LYS A 137 20.89 110.50 6.61
N MET A 138 20.54 110.74 7.86
CA MET A 138 19.91 109.76 8.75
C MET A 138 18.51 109.37 8.26
N VAL A 139 17.68 110.36 7.91
CA VAL A 139 16.37 110.14 7.30
C VAL A 139 16.49 109.33 6.02
N ASN A 140 17.41 109.70 5.11
CA ASN A 140 17.62 108.95 3.86
C ASN A 140 18.04 107.49 4.09
N ARG A 141 18.81 107.19 5.15
CA ARG A 141 19.17 105.81 5.51
C ARG A 141 17.96 105.05 6.05
N LEU A 142 17.17 105.68 6.90
CA LEU A 142 15.94 105.12 7.47
C LEU A 142 14.93 104.77 6.36
N THR A 143 14.69 105.71 5.44
CA THR A 143 13.81 105.52 4.29
C THR A 143 14.25 104.34 3.43
N LYS A 144 15.55 104.26 3.07
CA LYS A 144 16.09 103.12 2.29
C LYS A 144 15.93 101.78 3.01
N SER A 145 16.10 101.77 4.33
CA SER A 145 15.91 100.57 5.14
C SER A 145 14.44 100.13 5.15
N ALA A 146 13.50 101.07 5.31
CA ALA A 146 12.06 100.79 5.27
C ALA A 146 11.63 100.28 3.88
N GLU A 147 12.08 100.93 2.81
CA GLU A 147 11.85 100.47 1.43
C GLU A 147 12.36 99.05 1.19
N MET A 148 13.54 98.71 1.72
CA MET A 148 14.10 97.36 1.61
C MET A 148 13.28 96.33 2.39
N GLN A 149 12.82 96.65 3.60
CA GLN A 149 11.95 95.77 4.37
C GLN A 149 10.63 95.50 3.64
N VAL A 150 9.97 96.55 3.13
CA VAL A 150 8.71 96.40 2.39
C VAL A 150 8.89 95.46 1.20
N ARG A 151 9.97 95.60 0.43
CA ARG A 151 10.26 94.69 -0.70
C ARG A 151 10.45 93.23 -0.27
N VAL A 152 11.20 92.99 0.82
CA VAL A 152 11.45 91.61 1.30
C VAL A 152 10.22 91.01 1.98
N ASP A 153 9.39 91.84 2.62
CA ASP A 153 8.09 91.42 3.17
C ASP A 153 7.11 91.01 2.06
N GLU A 154 7.04 91.80 0.98
CA GLU A 154 6.25 91.44 -0.20
C GLU A 154 6.76 90.14 -0.87
N GLU A 155 8.08 89.96 -0.98
CA GLU A 155 8.70 88.70 -1.43
C GLU A 155 8.30 87.53 -0.52
N TYR A 156 8.37 87.70 0.80
CA TYR A 156 7.95 86.69 1.77
C TYR A 156 6.46 86.34 1.63
N PHE A 157 5.59 87.34 1.54
CA PHE A 157 4.16 87.15 1.34
C PHE A 157 3.86 86.34 0.08
N ASN A 158 4.47 86.70 -1.05
CA ASN A 158 4.27 86.01 -2.32
C ASN A 158 4.70 84.54 -2.27
N ILE A 159 5.85 84.22 -1.67
CA ILE A 159 6.33 82.83 -1.51
C ILE A 159 5.41 82.02 -0.59
N ASN A 160 4.80 82.65 0.43
CA ASN A 160 3.80 82.00 1.27
C ASN A 160 2.52 81.68 0.49
N MET A 161 2.04 82.63 -0.32
CA MET A 161 0.86 82.42 -1.18
C MET A 161 1.09 81.30 -2.21
N GLU A 162 2.27 81.26 -2.85
CA GLU A 162 2.65 80.15 -3.73
C GLU A 162 2.71 78.82 -2.97
N GLY A 163 3.25 78.83 -1.74
CA GLY A 163 3.31 77.67 -0.88
C GLY A 163 1.95 77.05 -0.56
N HIS A 164 0.92 77.88 -0.34
CA HIS A 164 -0.45 77.40 -0.15
C HIS A 164 -0.96 76.65 -1.40
N GLN A 165 -0.69 77.16 -2.59
CA GLN A 165 -1.09 76.51 -3.84
C GLN A 165 -0.34 75.19 -4.06
N LEU A 166 0.97 75.17 -3.81
CA LEU A 166 1.80 73.96 -3.92
C LEU A 166 1.34 72.88 -2.93
N ARG A 167 1.04 73.26 -1.70
CA ARG A 167 0.52 72.34 -0.67
C ARG A 167 -0.83 71.76 -1.07
N LEU A 168 -1.78 72.58 -1.52
CA LEU A 168 -3.08 72.11 -1.98
C LEU A 168 -2.95 71.15 -3.17
N LYS A 169 -2.05 71.44 -4.11
CA LYS A 169 -1.76 70.56 -5.25
C LYS A 169 -1.17 69.22 -4.80
N TRP A 170 -0.27 69.23 -3.84
CA TRP A 170 0.31 68.02 -3.25
C TRP A 170 -0.76 67.19 -2.52
N GLU A 171 -1.60 67.81 -1.68
CA GLU A 171 -2.70 67.16 -0.96
C GLU A 171 -3.70 66.51 -1.94
N ASN A 172 -4.07 67.20 -3.03
CA ASN A 172 -4.92 66.64 -4.08
C ASN A 172 -4.24 65.47 -4.82
N THR A 173 -2.95 65.59 -5.12
CA THR A 173 -2.16 64.49 -5.73
C THR A 173 -2.14 63.27 -4.81
N LEU A 174 -1.92 63.48 -3.52
CA LEU A 174 -1.89 62.45 -2.51
C LEU A 174 -3.25 61.74 -2.40
N LYS A 175 -4.35 62.51 -2.33
CA LYS A 175 -5.71 61.97 -2.28
C LYS A 175 -6.03 61.09 -3.50
N ASN A 176 -5.72 61.58 -4.69
CA ASN A 176 -5.95 60.83 -5.93
C ASN A 176 -5.12 59.54 -5.98
N CYS A 177 -3.85 59.60 -5.58
CA CYS A 177 -3.00 58.41 -5.55
C CYS A 177 -3.51 57.37 -4.53
N HIS A 178 -3.94 57.80 -3.34
CA HIS A 178 -4.53 56.91 -2.34
C HIS A 178 -5.79 56.21 -2.85
N GLN A 179 -6.67 56.96 -3.53
CA GLN A 179 -7.89 56.38 -4.10
C GLN A 179 -7.57 55.32 -5.17
N ILE A 180 -6.59 55.56 -6.04
CA ILE A 180 -6.16 54.58 -7.04
C ILE A 180 -5.55 53.34 -6.38
N ILE A 181 -4.67 53.52 -5.38
CA ILE A 181 -4.06 52.40 -4.64
C ILE A 181 -5.13 51.58 -3.92
N GLN A 182 -6.12 52.23 -3.30
CA GLN A 182 -7.22 51.56 -2.65
C GLN A 182 -8.03 50.72 -3.65
N GLU A 183 -8.31 51.25 -4.83
CA GLU A 183 -9.08 50.53 -5.85
C GLU A 183 -8.31 49.34 -6.42
N LEU A 184 -7.00 49.49 -6.64
CA LEU A 184 -6.13 48.38 -6.99
C LEU A 184 -6.18 47.30 -5.90
N GLU A 185 -6.04 47.67 -4.63
CA GLU A 185 -6.06 46.71 -3.54
C GLU A 185 -7.39 45.94 -3.44
N LYS A 186 -8.53 46.60 -3.68
CA LYS A 186 -9.83 45.92 -3.79
C LYS A 186 -9.83 44.89 -4.91
N GLN A 187 -9.36 45.25 -6.11
CA GLN A 187 -9.27 44.34 -7.25
C GLN A 187 -8.39 43.13 -6.94
N ARG A 188 -7.25 43.32 -6.27
CA ARG A 188 -6.38 42.21 -5.84
C ARG A 188 -7.08 41.29 -4.86
N ILE A 189 -7.76 41.83 -3.85
CA ILE A 189 -8.50 41.04 -2.86
C ILE A 189 -9.61 40.25 -3.56
N GLU A 190 -10.37 40.88 -4.46
CA GLU A 190 -11.43 40.22 -5.22
C GLU A 190 -10.90 39.05 -6.06
N VAL A 191 -9.80 39.25 -6.78
CA VAL A 191 -9.17 38.18 -7.57
C VAL A 191 -8.69 37.04 -6.68
N LEU A 192 -8.07 37.34 -5.53
CA LEU A 192 -7.64 36.31 -4.58
C LEU A 192 -8.82 35.53 -3.99
N CYS A 193 -9.93 36.19 -3.68
CA CYS A 193 -11.17 35.54 -3.25
C CYS A 193 -11.75 34.63 -4.34
N ASN A 194 -11.77 35.09 -5.59
CA ASN A 194 -12.22 34.29 -6.72
C ASN A 194 -11.35 33.03 -6.93
N ILE A 195 -10.03 33.16 -6.76
CA ILE A 195 -9.11 32.02 -6.81
C ILE A 195 -9.38 31.04 -5.67
N LEU A 196 -9.67 31.51 -4.45
CA LEU A 196 -10.03 30.63 -3.33
C LEU A 196 -11.33 29.86 -3.59
N ASN A 197 -12.33 30.52 -4.19
CA ASN A 197 -13.57 29.86 -4.58
C ASN A 197 -13.34 28.80 -5.65
N ARG A 198 -12.55 29.11 -6.70
CA ARG A 198 -12.16 28.13 -7.72
C ARG A 198 -11.38 26.97 -7.12
N TYR A 199 -10.45 27.23 -6.20
CA TYR A 199 -9.70 26.20 -5.49
C TYR A 199 -10.64 25.23 -4.75
N ASN A 200 -11.62 25.75 -4.01
CA ASN A 200 -12.60 24.92 -3.32
C ASN A 200 -13.41 24.04 -4.31
N LEU A 201 -13.86 24.63 -5.42
CA LEU A 201 -14.60 23.92 -6.45
C LEU A 201 -13.77 22.79 -7.09
N HIS A 202 -12.52 23.07 -7.42
CA HIS A 202 -11.58 22.09 -7.97
C HIS A 202 -11.33 20.94 -6.98
N MET A 203 -11.08 21.25 -5.71
CA MET A 203 -10.89 20.23 -4.67
C MET A 203 -12.14 19.38 -4.44
N THR A 204 -13.33 19.99 -4.49
CA THR A 204 -14.60 19.28 -4.34
C THR A 204 -14.84 18.32 -5.51
N THR A 205 -14.70 18.82 -6.74
CA THR A 205 -14.86 18.02 -7.96
C THR A 205 -13.86 16.87 -8.00
N PHE A 206 -12.60 17.16 -7.70
CA PHE A 206 -11.53 16.17 -7.61
C PHE A 206 -11.86 15.07 -6.59
N GLY A 207 -12.30 15.44 -5.39
CA GLY A 207 -12.72 14.49 -4.35
C GLY A 207 -13.92 13.63 -4.77
N GLN A 208 -14.86 14.16 -5.56
CA GLN A 208 -15.98 13.39 -6.11
C GLN A 208 -15.51 12.35 -7.13
N THR A 209 -14.59 12.72 -8.03
CA THR A 209 -13.98 11.78 -8.98
C THR A 209 -13.29 10.62 -8.26
N LEU A 210 -12.50 10.90 -7.22
CA LEU A 210 -11.85 9.85 -6.42
C LEU A 210 -12.84 8.90 -5.77
N LYS A 211 -13.91 9.44 -5.17
CA LYS A 211 -14.97 8.63 -4.54
C LYS A 211 -15.71 7.78 -5.57
N HIS A 212 -15.94 8.29 -6.78
CA HIS A 212 -16.59 7.53 -7.84
C HIS A 212 -15.77 6.31 -8.24
N GLY A 213 -14.49 6.52 -8.55
CA GLY A 213 -13.61 5.42 -8.95
C GLY A 213 -13.37 4.37 -7.86
N GLN A 214 -13.30 4.80 -6.60
CA GLN A 214 -13.26 3.86 -5.46
C GLN A 214 -14.50 2.95 -5.41
N ARG A 215 -15.70 3.51 -5.60
CA ARG A 215 -16.94 2.71 -5.63
C ARG A 215 -16.96 1.73 -6.80
N GLN A 216 -16.39 2.09 -7.96
CA GLN A 216 -16.31 1.19 -9.11
C GLN A 216 -15.40 -0.01 -8.82
N ILE A 217 -14.25 0.22 -8.17
CA ILE A 217 -13.37 -0.86 -7.69
C ILE A 217 -14.14 -1.77 -6.72
N GLU A 218 -14.80 -1.21 -5.71
CA GLU A 218 -15.57 -1.98 -4.72
C GLU A 218 -16.63 -2.87 -5.37
N GLN A 219 -17.39 -2.32 -6.33
CA GLN A 219 -18.42 -3.05 -7.06
C GLN A 219 -17.86 -4.19 -7.91
N LEU A 220 -16.66 -4.04 -8.48
CA LEU A 220 -16.04 -5.11 -9.27
C LEU A 220 -15.41 -6.19 -8.39
N VAL A 221 -14.77 -5.82 -7.29
CA VAL A 221 -14.23 -6.79 -6.33
C VAL A 221 -15.34 -7.66 -5.78
N GLN A 222 -16.53 -7.10 -5.51
CA GLN A 222 -17.72 -7.87 -5.10
C GLN A 222 -18.25 -8.84 -6.17
N ARG A 223 -17.90 -8.64 -7.45
CA ARG A 223 -18.31 -9.50 -8.57
C ARG A 223 -17.30 -10.59 -8.90
N VAL A 224 -16.15 -10.63 -8.22
CA VAL A 224 -15.17 -11.70 -8.40
C VAL A 224 -15.77 -13.01 -7.91
N ASP A 225 -15.79 -14.01 -8.79
CA ASP A 225 -16.39 -15.32 -8.54
C ASP A 225 -15.32 -16.39 -8.73
N ILE A 226 -14.77 -16.83 -7.59
CA ILE A 226 -13.66 -17.79 -7.56
C ILE A 226 -14.10 -19.15 -8.11
N ASP A 227 -15.31 -19.60 -7.76
CA ASP A 227 -15.81 -20.90 -8.19
C ASP A 227 -16.01 -20.94 -9.70
N LYS A 228 -16.56 -19.86 -10.27
CA LYS A 228 -16.69 -19.69 -11.71
C LYS A 228 -15.32 -19.61 -12.40
N ASP A 229 -14.38 -18.86 -11.83
CA ASP A 229 -13.01 -18.76 -12.37
C ASP A 229 -12.31 -20.13 -12.38
N ILE A 230 -12.49 -20.95 -11.33
CA ILE A 230 -11.96 -22.33 -11.26
C ILE A 230 -12.64 -23.23 -12.28
N GLN A 231 -13.96 -23.12 -12.46
CA GLN A 231 -14.68 -23.89 -13.48
C GLN A 231 -14.17 -23.59 -14.89
N ILE A 232 -13.91 -22.30 -15.20
CA ILE A 232 -13.31 -21.90 -16.48
C ILE A 232 -11.91 -22.54 -16.63
N LEU A 233 -11.07 -22.45 -15.60
CA LEU A 233 -9.74 -23.07 -15.60
C LEU A 233 -9.80 -24.59 -15.81
N MET A 234 -10.75 -25.27 -15.17
CA MET A 234 -10.94 -26.71 -15.32
C MET A 234 -11.42 -27.08 -16.74
N ALA A 235 -12.30 -26.26 -17.34
CA ALA A 235 -12.75 -26.47 -18.71
C ALA A 235 -11.62 -26.27 -19.72
N GLU A 236 -10.82 -25.20 -19.57
CA GLU A 236 -9.65 -24.92 -20.41
C GLU A 236 -8.59 -26.03 -20.35
N ASN A 237 -8.45 -26.70 -19.20
CA ASN A 237 -7.52 -27.81 -18.99
C ASN A 237 -8.16 -29.19 -19.09
N SER A 238 -9.42 -29.28 -19.54
CA SER A 238 -10.09 -30.58 -19.65
C SER A 238 -9.50 -31.38 -20.83
N VAL A 239 -8.99 -32.56 -20.50
CA VAL A 239 -8.41 -33.51 -21.44
C VAL A 239 -9.55 -34.17 -22.23
N THR A 240 -9.43 -34.28 -23.56
CA THR A 240 -10.51 -34.81 -24.43
C THR A 240 -10.82 -36.28 -24.11
N ALA A 241 -11.99 -36.76 -24.54
CA ALA A 241 -12.40 -38.14 -24.28
C ALA A 241 -11.45 -39.19 -24.91
N GLU A 242 -10.75 -38.85 -26.00
CA GLU A 242 -9.74 -39.74 -26.60
C GLU A 242 -8.50 -39.93 -25.71
N ASP A 243 -8.08 -38.88 -25.00
CA ASP A 243 -6.90 -38.87 -24.13
C ASP A 243 -7.12 -39.57 -22.77
N ASN A 244 -8.35 -39.99 -22.47
CA ASN A 244 -8.71 -40.71 -21.24
C ASN A 244 -8.75 -42.24 -21.40
N LYS A 245 -8.27 -42.80 -22.53
CA LYS A 245 -8.15 -44.25 -22.72
C LYS A 245 -6.81 -44.74 -22.20
N ALA A 246 -6.84 -45.74 -21.32
CA ALA A 246 -5.65 -46.42 -20.82
C ALA A 246 -5.60 -47.85 -21.39
N GLU A 247 -4.41 -48.27 -21.83
CA GLU A 247 -4.15 -49.62 -22.30
C GLU A 247 -3.62 -50.48 -21.15
N PHE A 248 -4.25 -51.62 -20.92
CA PHE A 248 -3.82 -52.58 -19.90
C PHE A 248 -3.41 -53.88 -20.57
N LEU A 249 -2.18 -54.33 -20.28
CA LEU A 249 -1.69 -55.61 -20.74
C LEU A 249 -2.54 -56.75 -20.13
N MET A 250 -3.04 -57.62 -21.00
CA MET A 250 -3.77 -58.81 -20.60
C MET A 250 -2.79 -59.95 -20.29
N THR A 251 -3.25 -60.94 -19.53
CA THR A 251 -2.44 -62.13 -19.24
C THR A 251 -2.36 -62.99 -20.50
N ASP A 252 -1.15 -63.37 -20.89
CA ASP A 252 -0.91 -64.30 -21.99
C ASP A 252 -0.62 -65.69 -21.42
N TYR A 253 -1.58 -66.60 -21.56
CA TYR A 253 -1.37 -67.99 -21.17
C TYR A 253 -0.79 -68.80 -22.34
N PHE A 254 0.16 -69.68 -22.02
CA PHE A 254 0.83 -70.55 -23.01
C PHE A 254 -0.16 -71.39 -23.86
N GLU A 255 -1.27 -71.79 -23.26
CA GLU A 255 -2.31 -72.64 -23.84
C GLU A 255 -3.17 -71.92 -24.87
N GLU A 256 -3.05 -70.58 -24.94
CA GLU A 256 -3.72 -69.76 -25.95
C GLU A 256 -3.00 -69.77 -27.30
N ASP A 257 -1.72 -70.15 -27.32
CA ASP A 257 -0.98 -70.26 -28.57
C ASP A 257 -1.46 -71.49 -29.36
N SER A 258 -2.26 -71.23 -30.38
CA SER A 258 -2.76 -72.25 -31.31
C SER A 258 -1.64 -73.01 -32.05
N LYS A 259 -0.45 -72.41 -32.16
CA LYS A 259 0.72 -73.00 -32.84
C LYS A 259 1.57 -73.88 -31.92
N SER A 260 1.33 -73.84 -30.62
CA SER A 260 2.05 -74.66 -29.64
C SER A 260 1.78 -76.15 -29.87
N LEU A 261 2.80 -76.99 -29.61
CA LEU A 261 2.76 -78.47 -29.72
C LEU A 261 1.87 -79.16 -28.67
N MET A 262 1.12 -78.40 -27.87
CA MET A 262 0.25 -78.94 -26.84
C MET A 262 -0.94 -79.70 -27.44
N ASP A 263 -1.16 -80.92 -26.95
CA ASP A 263 -2.33 -81.73 -27.29
C ASP A 263 -3.65 -80.98 -27.03
N LYS A 264 -4.65 -81.19 -27.90
CA LYS A 264 -5.92 -80.45 -27.91
C LYS A 264 -6.75 -80.69 -26.65
N ASP A 265 -6.84 -81.94 -26.18
CA ASP A 265 -7.63 -82.24 -24.98
C ASP A 265 -6.91 -81.75 -23.73
N ARG A 266 -5.58 -81.89 -23.68
CA ARG A 266 -4.76 -81.28 -22.61
C ARG A 266 -4.90 -79.76 -22.57
N ARG A 267 -4.90 -79.09 -23.74
CA ARG A 267 -5.10 -77.64 -23.89
C ARG A 267 -6.48 -77.22 -23.38
N ARG A 268 -7.53 -77.96 -23.75
CA ARG A 268 -8.91 -77.71 -23.30
C ARG A 268 -9.02 -77.74 -21.78
N GLU A 269 -8.51 -78.78 -21.14
CA GLU A 269 -8.62 -78.92 -19.67
C GLU A 269 -7.78 -77.88 -18.92
N ALA A 270 -6.59 -77.53 -19.43
CA ALA A 270 -5.78 -76.46 -18.85
C ALA A 270 -6.45 -75.07 -18.96
N ILE A 271 -7.11 -74.79 -20.09
CA ILE A 271 -7.89 -73.55 -20.27
C ILE A 271 -9.09 -73.52 -19.31
N LYS A 272 -9.84 -74.62 -19.17
CA LYS A 272 -10.97 -74.71 -18.22
C LYS A 272 -10.55 -74.45 -16.78
N LEU A 273 -9.41 -74.99 -16.35
CA LEU A 273 -8.90 -74.76 -14.99
C LEU A 273 -8.59 -73.26 -14.75
N LYS A 274 -8.05 -72.58 -15.76
CA LYS A 274 -7.74 -71.15 -15.69
C LYS A 274 -9.00 -70.28 -15.74
N LEU A 275 -9.98 -70.66 -16.55
CA LEU A 275 -11.30 -70.04 -16.55
C LEU A 275 -11.97 -70.16 -15.18
N GLN A 276 -11.95 -71.35 -14.56
CA GLN A 276 -12.47 -71.55 -13.21
C GLN A 276 -11.78 -70.63 -12.19
N ARG A 277 -10.44 -70.53 -12.25
CA ARG A 277 -9.67 -69.63 -11.37
C ARG A 277 -10.05 -68.16 -11.57
N LEU A 278 -10.24 -67.74 -12.82
CA LEU A 278 -10.68 -66.38 -13.15
C LEU A 278 -12.10 -66.14 -12.66
N GLU A 279 -13.02 -67.09 -12.85
CA GLU A 279 -14.41 -67.00 -12.38
C GLU A 279 -14.49 -66.88 -10.86
N ASP A 280 -13.72 -67.67 -10.11
CA ASP A 280 -13.62 -67.56 -8.65
C ASP A 280 -13.07 -66.18 -8.22
N SER A 281 -12.11 -65.64 -8.97
CA SER A 281 -11.51 -64.33 -8.70
C SER A 281 -12.45 -63.18 -9.03
N ILE A 282 -13.22 -63.30 -10.13
CA ILE A 282 -14.30 -62.38 -10.51
C ILE A 282 -15.37 -62.39 -9.43
N LYS A 283 -15.82 -63.57 -8.98
CA LYS A 283 -16.85 -63.70 -7.94
C LYS A 283 -16.44 -63.06 -6.62
N ARG A 284 -15.18 -63.23 -6.20
CA ARG A 284 -14.65 -62.54 -5.01
C ARG A 284 -14.59 -61.03 -5.21
N THR A 285 -14.02 -60.56 -6.31
CA THR A 285 -13.88 -59.13 -6.59
C THR A 285 -15.24 -58.45 -6.74
N LYS A 286 -16.25 -59.11 -7.31
CA LYS A 286 -17.64 -58.61 -7.35
C LYS A 286 -18.20 -58.34 -5.96
N LYS A 287 -18.01 -59.27 -5.01
CA LYS A 287 -18.43 -59.09 -3.61
C LYS A 287 -17.68 -57.94 -2.94
N ASP A 288 -16.38 -57.82 -3.20
CA ASP A 288 -15.58 -56.70 -2.67
C ASP A 288 -16.13 -55.36 -3.17
N CYS A 289 -16.42 -55.24 -4.47
CA CYS A 289 -16.96 -54.02 -5.05
C CYS A 289 -18.38 -53.72 -4.54
N GLU A 290 -19.25 -54.72 -4.38
CA GLU A 290 -20.57 -54.57 -3.72
C GLU A 290 -20.44 -54.07 -2.28
N GLY A 291 -19.46 -54.58 -1.53
CA GLY A 291 -19.17 -54.14 -0.17
C GLY A 291 -18.76 -52.66 -0.10
N ILE A 292 -17.86 -52.24 -0.98
CA ILE A 292 -17.40 -50.85 -1.06
C ILE A 292 -18.51 -49.92 -1.57
N GLU A 293 -19.33 -50.35 -2.55
CA GLU A 293 -20.47 -49.56 -3.04
C GLU A 293 -21.50 -49.30 -1.93
N ASN A 294 -21.78 -50.32 -1.11
CA ASN A 294 -22.66 -50.17 0.04
C ASN A 294 -22.08 -49.21 1.08
N LEU A 295 -20.77 -49.25 1.30
CA LEU A 295 -20.07 -48.31 2.18
C LEU A 295 -20.17 -46.86 1.65
N MET A 296 -19.96 -46.64 0.35
CA MET A 296 -20.15 -45.34 -0.29
C MET A 296 -21.58 -44.82 -0.14
N LYS A 297 -22.60 -45.66 -0.40
CA LYS A 297 -24.02 -45.32 -0.21
C LYS A 297 -24.34 -44.95 1.23
N MET A 298 -23.72 -45.61 2.21
CA MET A 298 -23.89 -45.31 3.62
C MET A 298 -23.34 -43.91 3.97
N TYR A 299 -22.13 -43.57 3.49
CA TYR A 299 -21.56 -42.25 3.69
C TYR A 299 -22.37 -41.14 3.02
N SER A 300 -22.91 -41.38 1.82
CA SER A 300 -23.80 -40.41 1.16
C SER A 300 -25.12 -40.19 1.91
N LYS A 301 -25.66 -41.22 2.56
CA LYS A 301 -26.91 -41.12 3.33
C LYS A 301 -26.74 -40.49 4.71
N ASN A 302 -25.58 -40.67 5.33
CA ASN A 302 -25.30 -40.14 6.67
C ASN A 302 -23.95 -39.38 6.71
N PRO A 303 -23.94 -38.09 6.33
CA PRO A 303 -22.71 -37.28 6.25
C PRO A 303 -21.94 -37.11 7.58
N SER A 304 -22.55 -37.45 8.73
CA SER A 304 -21.93 -37.39 10.05
C SER A 304 -21.05 -38.58 10.39
N PHE A 305 -21.15 -39.69 9.66
CA PHE A 305 -20.43 -40.94 9.96
C PHE A 305 -19.00 -40.98 9.42
N SER A 306 -18.62 -40.05 8.56
CA SER A 306 -17.34 -40.05 7.88
C SER A 306 -16.91 -38.65 7.51
N ASN A 307 -15.60 -38.43 7.36
CA ASN A 307 -15.07 -37.16 6.89
C ASN A 307 -14.85 -37.20 5.37
N GLN A 308 -14.68 -36.02 4.75
CA GLN A 308 -14.47 -35.88 3.31
C GLN A 308 -13.28 -36.73 2.80
N LYS A 309 -12.22 -36.85 3.61
CA LYS A 309 -11.03 -37.65 3.26
C LYS A 309 -11.34 -39.15 3.15
N ASN A 310 -12.07 -39.69 4.12
CA ASN A 310 -12.50 -41.09 4.11
C ASN A 310 -13.44 -41.38 2.94
N PHE A 311 -14.29 -40.42 2.56
CA PHE A 311 -15.15 -40.54 1.39
C PHE A 311 -14.33 -40.64 0.10
N GLU A 312 -13.33 -39.75 -0.07
CA GLU A 312 -12.40 -39.77 -1.21
C GLU A 312 -11.58 -41.07 -1.28
N GLU A 313 -11.08 -41.56 -0.14
CA GLU A 313 -10.34 -42.83 -0.06
C GLU A 313 -11.23 -44.03 -0.44
N THR A 314 -12.50 -44.03 -0.01
CA THR A 314 -13.45 -45.09 -0.35
C THR A 314 -13.83 -45.05 -1.83
N GLU A 315 -14.02 -43.85 -2.40
CA GLU A 315 -14.25 -43.67 -3.84
C GLU A 315 -13.07 -44.16 -4.67
N GLN A 316 -11.83 -43.91 -4.22
CA GLN A 316 -10.62 -44.43 -4.86
C GLN A 316 -10.58 -45.96 -4.79
N GLN A 317 -10.83 -46.56 -3.63
CA GLN A 317 -10.88 -48.02 -3.48
C GLN A 317 -11.94 -48.66 -4.38
N PHE A 318 -13.09 -48.01 -4.54
CA PHE A 318 -14.14 -48.48 -5.44
C PHE A 318 -13.69 -48.46 -6.90
N ASP A 319 -13.02 -47.39 -7.32
CA ASP A 319 -12.46 -47.27 -8.67
C ASP A 319 -11.37 -48.31 -8.95
N GLU A 320 -10.49 -48.59 -7.97
CA GLU A 320 -9.48 -49.64 -8.04
C GLU A 320 -10.11 -51.05 -8.12
N CYS A 321 -11.14 -51.32 -7.30
CA CYS A 321 -11.89 -52.58 -7.33
C CYS A 321 -12.58 -52.80 -8.69
N THR A 322 -13.21 -51.74 -9.21
CA THR A 322 -13.90 -51.79 -10.50
C THR A 322 -12.93 -52.06 -11.65
N LEU A 323 -11.77 -51.39 -11.66
CA LEU A 323 -10.72 -51.66 -12.65
C LEU A 323 -10.24 -53.12 -12.57
N LYS A 324 -9.97 -53.62 -11.36
CA LYS A 324 -9.56 -55.01 -11.16
C LYS A 324 -10.60 -55.99 -11.70
N LEU A 325 -11.89 -55.72 -11.46
CA LEU A 325 -12.99 -56.52 -11.99
C LEU A 325 -13.03 -56.51 -13.51
N ASP A 326 -12.92 -55.32 -14.13
CA ASP A 326 -12.90 -55.17 -15.59
C ASP A 326 -11.74 -55.96 -16.23
N LEU A 327 -10.54 -55.87 -15.65
CA LEU A 327 -9.37 -56.60 -16.13
C LEU A 327 -9.55 -58.13 -16.00
N LEU A 328 -10.10 -58.61 -14.89
CA LEU A 328 -10.37 -60.04 -14.70
C LEU A 328 -11.41 -60.55 -15.70
N GLU A 329 -12.49 -59.80 -15.92
CA GLU A 329 -13.54 -60.15 -16.89
C GLU A 329 -13.04 -60.09 -18.33
N ALA A 330 -12.17 -59.12 -18.68
CA ALA A 330 -11.53 -59.07 -19.99
C ALA A 330 -10.64 -60.30 -20.22
N ASN A 331 -9.82 -60.69 -19.24
CA ASN A 331 -8.99 -61.90 -19.30
C ASN A 331 -9.85 -63.17 -19.42
N HIS A 332 -10.93 -63.26 -18.63
CA HIS A 332 -11.86 -64.39 -18.71
C HIS A 332 -12.54 -64.46 -20.09
N TYR A 333 -12.96 -63.32 -20.64
CA TYR A 333 -13.55 -63.26 -21.96
C TYR A 333 -12.57 -63.71 -23.05
N LYS A 334 -11.34 -63.15 -23.08
CA LYS A 334 -10.27 -63.54 -24.01
C LYS A 334 -10.06 -65.06 -23.99
N LEU A 335 -9.89 -65.63 -22.81
CA LEU A 335 -9.65 -67.07 -22.65
C LEU A 335 -10.88 -67.93 -23.00
N SER A 336 -12.09 -67.42 -22.78
CA SER A 336 -13.35 -68.08 -23.17
C SER A 336 -13.54 -68.12 -24.68
N VAL A 337 -13.10 -67.06 -25.38
CA VAL A 337 -13.07 -67.02 -26.86
C VAL A 337 -12.10 -68.08 -27.37
N THR A 338 -10.89 -68.16 -26.82
CA THR A 338 -9.91 -69.20 -27.16
C THR A 338 -10.46 -70.61 -26.96
N LEU A 339 -11.18 -70.87 -25.85
CA LEU A 339 -11.83 -72.15 -25.60
C LEU A 339 -12.94 -72.44 -26.63
N SER A 340 -13.75 -71.43 -26.95
CA SER A 340 -14.84 -71.57 -27.92
C SER A 340 -14.32 -71.88 -29.33
N GLU A 341 -13.21 -71.25 -29.73
CA GLU A 341 -12.51 -71.54 -30.98
C GLU A 341 -11.97 -72.98 -31.00
N LEU A 342 -11.40 -73.46 -29.89
CA LEU A 342 -10.91 -74.84 -29.74
C LEU A 342 -12.04 -75.88 -29.82
N GLU A 343 -13.24 -75.53 -29.36
CA GLU A 343 -14.43 -76.39 -29.35
C GLU A 343 -15.33 -76.22 -30.59
N GLY A 344 -15.00 -75.31 -31.51
CA GLY A 344 -15.80 -75.03 -32.71
C GLY A 344 -17.13 -74.34 -32.43
N ARG A 345 -17.27 -73.64 -31.28
CA ARG A 345 -18.47 -72.90 -30.89
C ARG A 345 -18.43 -71.46 -31.43
N PRO A 346 -19.59 -70.84 -31.72
CA PRO A 346 -19.63 -69.44 -32.13
C PRO A 346 -19.17 -68.52 -30.99
N LYS A 347 -18.47 -67.45 -31.35
CA LYS A 347 -17.99 -66.43 -30.39
C LYS A 347 -19.18 -65.73 -29.74
N SER A 348 -19.14 -65.58 -28.42
CA SER A 348 -20.10 -64.77 -27.67
C SER A 348 -19.75 -63.28 -27.78
N SER A 349 -20.79 -62.44 -27.90
CA SER A 349 -20.64 -60.98 -27.80
C SER A 349 -20.43 -60.58 -26.34
N HIS A 350 -19.46 -59.70 -26.10
CA HIS A 350 -19.12 -59.22 -24.76
C HIS A 350 -18.75 -57.73 -24.79
N ARG A 351 -18.87 -57.04 -23.65
CA ARG A 351 -18.54 -55.61 -23.52
C ARG A 351 -17.09 -55.23 -23.86
N PHE A 352 -16.20 -56.21 -23.99
CA PHE A 352 -14.78 -56.01 -24.32
C PHE A 352 -14.42 -56.48 -25.74
N SER A 353 -15.38 -56.99 -26.51
CA SER A 353 -15.12 -57.54 -27.86
C SER A 353 -14.43 -56.53 -28.78
N ASP A 354 -14.83 -55.25 -28.70
CA ASP A 354 -14.29 -54.17 -29.54
C ASP A 354 -13.17 -53.38 -28.85
N SER A 355 -12.79 -53.77 -27.62
CA SER A 355 -11.80 -53.04 -26.79
C SER A 355 -10.49 -53.80 -26.61
N ILE A 356 -10.39 -55.03 -27.11
CA ILE A 356 -9.17 -55.84 -27.04
C ILE A 356 -8.40 -55.72 -28.35
N VAL A 357 -7.17 -55.22 -28.27
CA VAL A 357 -6.25 -55.10 -29.40
C VAL A 357 -5.13 -56.11 -29.24
N LYS A 358 -4.79 -56.80 -30.32
CA LYS A 358 -3.70 -57.77 -30.38
C LYS A 358 -2.54 -57.20 -31.17
N TRP A 359 -1.32 -57.47 -30.71
CA TRP A 359 -0.10 -57.14 -31.43
C TRP A 359 0.93 -58.25 -31.24
N LYS A 360 1.99 -58.26 -32.07
CA LYS A 360 3.02 -59.29 -32.03
C LYS A 360 4.38 -58.67 -31.73
N ASP A 361 5.07 -59.23 -30.75
CA ASP A 361 6.50 -59.01 -30.51
C ASP A 361 7.24 -60.30 -30.85
N LYS A 362 7.99 -60.30 -31.94
CA LYS A 362 8.68 -61.50 -32.46
C LYS A 362 7.72 -62.69 -32.61
N ASP A 363 7.92 -63.74 -31.82
CA ASP A 363 7.11 -64.97 -31.81
C ASP A 363 5.99 -64.96 -30.76
N CYS A 364 5.85 -63.88 -29.98
CA CYS A 364 4.84 -63.73 -28.93
C CYS A 364 3.68 -62.85 -29.40
N GLU A 365 2.45 -63.32 -29.24
CA GLU A 365 1.25 -62.52 -29.44
C GLU A 365 0.78 -61.98 -28.08
N HIS A 366 0.64 -60.66 -28.00
CA HIS A 366 0.18 -59.95 -26.81
C HIS A 366 -1.20 -59.37 -27.05
N SER A 367 -2.00 -59.29 -25.99
CA SER A 367 -3.30 -58.61 -26.01
C SER A 367 -3.32 -57.48 -24.99
N VAL A 368 -3.87 -56.33 -25.37
CA VAL A 368 -4.18 -55.23 -24.46
C VAL A 368 -5.68 -54.96 -24.47
N VAL A 369 -6.22 -54.55 -23.34
CA VAL A 369 -7.60 -54.03 -23.27
C VAL A 369 -7.55 -52.52 -23.10
N GLN A 370 -8.28 -51.80 -23.95
CA GLN A 370 -8.42 -50.34 -23.86
C GLN A 370 -9.64 -50.00 -23.01
N LEU A 371 -9.42 -49.35 -21.88
CA LEU A 371 -10.48 -48.94 -20.95
C LEU A 371 -10.47 -47.42 -20.77
N THR A 372 -11.66 -46.81 -20.69
CA THR A 372 -11.78 -45.38 -20.37
C THR A 372 -11.56 -45.16 -18.88
N ARG A 373 -10.59 -44.33 -18.52
CA ARG A 373 -10.21 -43.98 -17.15
C ARG A 373 -10.31 -42.46 -16.96
N PRO A 374 -11.49 -41.94 -16.55
CA PRO A 374 -11.63 -40.51 -16.32
C PRO A 374 -10.77 -40.06 -15.13
N VAL A 375 -9.93 -39.06 -15.34
CA VAL A 375 -9.16 -38.44 -14.25
C VAL A 375 -10.10 -37.60 -13.38
N LYS A 376 -10.43 -38.10 -12.18
CA LYS A 376 -11.18 -37.32 -11.18
C LYS A 376 -10.22 -36.35 -10.47
N LEU A 377 -10.32 -35.07 -10.81
CA LEU A 377 -9.58 -34.02 -10.10
C LEU A 377 -10.09 -33.91 -8.65
N ARG A 378 -9.18 -33.95 -7.67
CA ARG A 378 -9.51 -33.79 -6.25
C ARG A 378 -10.16 -32.44 -6.02
N ARG A 379 -11.41 -32.43 -5.53
CA ARG A 379 -12.11 -31.22 -5.07
C ARG A 379 -11.65 -30.87 -3.66
N THR A 380 -10.40 -30.44 -3.52
CA THR A 380 -9.94 -29.92 -2.22
C THR A 380 -10.63 -28.56 -2.02
N PRO A 381 -11.38 -28.33 -0.92
CA PRO A 381 -11.94 -27.01 -0.64
C PRO A 381 -10.81 -25.99 -0.58
N LEU A 382 -11.04 -24.79 -1.13
CA LEU A 382 -10.09 -23.70 -1.02
C LEU A 382 -9.76 -23.48 0.47
N ARG A 383 -8.51 -23.75 0.86
CA ARG A 383 -8.02 -23.36 2.19
C ARG A 383 -7.95 -21.83 2.22
N SER A 384 -8.61 -21.22 3.21
CA SER A 384 -8.48 -19.79 3.44
C SER A 384 -7.01 -19.40 3.62
N GLN A 385 -6.62 -18.18 3.24
CA GLN A 385 -5.24 -17.69 3.34
C GLN A 385 -4.63 -17.83 4.74
N GLN A 386 -5.45 -17.86 5.79
CA GLN A 386 -5.02 -18.09 7.18
C GLN A 386 -4.41 -19.49 7.38
N SER A 387 -4.86 -20.50 6.63
CA SER A 387 -4.37 -21.88 6.71
C SER A 387 -3.06 -22.10 5.92
N LEU A 388 -2.81 -21.32 4.86
CA LEU A 388 -1.62 -21.45 4.01
C LEU A 388 -0.34 -20.92 4.68
N ARG A 389 -0.44 -19.83 5.47
CA ARG A 389 0.71 -19.31 6.24
C ARG A 389 1.23 -20.31 7.27
N ALA A 390 0.36 -21.15 7.84
CA ALA A 390 0.75 -22.19 8.79
C ALA A 390 1.52 -23.35 8.12
N SER A 391 1.30 -23.61 6.83
CA SER A 391 1.92 -24.72 6.09
C SER A 391 3.25 -24.38 5.41
N MET A 392 3.64 -23.11 5.34
CA MET A 392 4.94 -22.68 4.77
C MET A 392 6.07 -22.60 5.81
N ILE A 393 5.91 -23.21 6.99
CA ILE A 393 7.03 -23.44 7.91
C ILE A 393 7.78 -24.67 7.43
N TYR A 394 8.88 -24.43 6.74
CA TYR A 394 9.92 -25.40 6.39
C TYR A 394 10.33 -26.21 7.64
N ARG A 395 9.83 -27.45 7.80
CA ARG A 395 10.45 -28.41 8.72
C ARG A 395 11.64 -29.03 8.00
N GLY A 396 12.83 -28.78 8.52
CA GLY A 396 14.08 -29.43 8.09
C GLY A 396 14.04 -30.96 8.19
N PRO A 397 15.07 -31.64 7.69
CA PRO A 397 15.00 -33.06 7.33
C PRO A 397 14.78 -33.96 8.56
N VAL A 398 13.83 -34.89 8.39
CA VAL A 398 13.42 -35.90 9.36
C VAL A 398 14.53 -36.93 9.53
N GLN A 399 15.10 -37.05 10.72
CA GLN A 399 15.94 -38.19 11.09
C GLN A 399 15.06 -39.35 11.57
N PHE A 400 15.26 -40.50 10.92
CA PHE A 400 14.70 -41.79 11.28
C PHE A 400 15.22 -42.25 12.64
N VAL A 401 14.34 -42.66 13.55
CA VAL A 401 14.65 -43.66 14.57
C VAL A 401 13.46 -44.63 14.73
N THR A 402 13.85 -45.88 14.91
CA THR A 402 13.21 -47.17 14.64
C THR A 402 12.29 -47.66 15.77
N GLN A 403 11.43 -48.61 15.40
CA GLN A 403 10.46 -49.38 16.19
C GLN A 403 11.03 -50.14 17.41
N GLN A 404 10.24 -50.26 18.49
CA GLN A 404 9.57 -51.51 18.97
C GLN A 404 8.78 -51.18 20.27
N SER A 405 7.45 -51.31 20.31
CA SER A 405 6.61 -52.53 20.55
C SER A 405 6.41 -52.83 22.05
N ALA A 406 5.23 -52.47 22.58
CA ALA A 406 4.18 -53.35 23.15
C ALA A 406 4.43 -53.70 24.65
N GLU A 407 3.49 -53.69 25.60
CA GLU A 407 2.08 -54.13 25.61
C GLU A 407 1.24 -53.42 26.71
N LEU A 408 -0.06 -53.30 26.43
CA LEU A 408 -1.31 -53.54 27.21
C LEU A 408 -1.40 -53.27 28.74
N SER A 409 -2.36 -52.38 29.09
CA SER A 409 -3.52 -52.43 30.04
C SER A 409 -3.42 -53.23 31.39
N PRO A 410 -4.31 -53.06 32.42
CA PRO A 410 -5.59 -52.32 32.50
C PRO A 410 -5.88 -51.57 33.84
N CYS A 411 -7.09 -50.99 33.85
CA CYS A 411 -7.98 -50.54 34.93
C CYS A 411 -7.93 -51.28 36.30
N VAL A 412 -8.08 -50.55 37.42
CA VAL A 412 -9.24 -50.51 38.36
C VAL A 412 -8.78 -49.97 39.75
N ASN A 413 -9.61 -49.05 40.26
CA ASN A 413 -9.72 -48.46 41.59
C ASN A 413 -9.22 -49.32 42.78
N ASP A 414 -8.57 -48.72 43.79
CA ASP A 414 -9.29 -48.29 44.98
C ASP A 414 -8.47 -47.37 45.91
N THR A 415 -9.22 -46.71 46.78
CA THR A 415 -8.90 -45.58 47.64
C THR A 415 -8.04 -45.96 48.87
N THR A 416 -7.35 -44.96 49.44
CA THR A 416 -7.13 -44.73 50.91
C THR A 416 -5.68 -44.83 51.43
N THR A 417 -5.03 -43.66 51.48
CA THR A 417 -4.39 -43.01 52.65
C THR A 417 -3.01 -43.45 53.18
N SER A 418 -2.21 -42.39 53.45
CA SER A 418 -1.19 -42.20 54.52
C SER A 418 0.14 -42.95 54.37
N THR A 419 1.33 -42.41 54.62
CA THR A 419 1.86 -41.12 55.13
C THR A 419 3.40 -41.24 55.06
N THR A 420 4.12 -40.10 54.92
CA THR A 420 5.53 -39.84 55.36
C THR A 420 6.66 -40.75 54.81
N SER A 421 7.89 -40.33 54.58
CA SER A 421 8.61 -39.07 54.39
C SER A 421 10.06 -39.48 54.08
N THR A 422 10.79 -38.58 53.42
CA THR A 422 12.23 -38.32 53.56
C THR A 422 13.31 -39.25 52.96
N HIS A 423 14.32 -38.53 52.45
CA HIS A 423 15.69 -38.88 52.05
C HIS A 423 15.88 -39.68 50.77
N GLU A 424 16.92 -39.47 49.97
CA GLU A 424 17.87 -38.37 49.64
C GLU A 424 18.90 -39.05 48.69
N SER A 425 19.81 -38.24 48.16
CA SER A 425 21.11 -38.66 47.60
C SER A 425 21.09 -39.10 46.14
N GLN A 426 21.59 -38.25 45.22
CA GLN A 426 23.01 -38.08 44.85
C GLN A 426 23.53 -39.27 44.03
N ALA A 427 24.37 -39.14 43.01
CA ALA A 427 25.06 -38.00 42.40
C ALA A 427 25.77 -38.51 41.13
N GLY A 428 26.21 -37.55 40.31
CA GLY A 428 27.44 -37.62 39.53
C GLY A 428 27.31 -38.20 38.12
N GLU A 429 28.15 -37.85 37.17
CA GLU A 429 29.14 -36.77 37.03
C GLU A 429 29.72 -36.94 35.60
N VAL A 430 30.09 -35.81 34.97
CA VAL A 430 31.30 -35.62 34.13
C VAL A 430 31.41 -36.23 32.70
N GLY A 431 31.88 -35.37 31.79
CA GLY A 431 32.75 -35.75 30.65
C GLY A 431 32.38 -35.08 29.31
N ILE A 432 32.63 -33.79 29.08
CA ILE A 432 33.81 -33.14 28.44
C ILE A 432 34.15 -33.58 26.99
N THR A 433 34.35 -32.56 26.15
CA THR A 433 35.16 -32.42 24.91
C THR A 433 34.38 -32.37 23.58
N VAL A 434 34.66 -31.52 22.57
CA VAL A 434 35.39 -30.23 22.35
C VAL A 434 35.36 -29.98 20.81
N ASN A 435 35.53 -28.71 20.40
CA ASN A 435 35.78 -28.16 19.03
C ASN A 435 34.55 -27.84 18.16
N GLY A 436 34.42 -26.65 17.56
CA GLY A 436 35.31 -25.50 17.49
C GLY A 436 34.71 -24.43 16.56
N ALA A 437 34.83 -23.17 16.97
CA ALA A 437 34.62 -22.01 16.12
C ALA A 437 35.95 -21.54 15.54
N PRO A 438 35.95 -20.71 14.48
CA PRO A 438 36.98 -19.70 14.31
C PRO A 438 36.38 -18.30 14.54
N SER A 439 36.93 -17.65 15.55
CA SER A 439 36.90 -16.20 15.78
C SER A 439 37.87 -15.48 14.85
N HIS A 440 37.53 -14.25 14.44
CA HIS A 440 38.52 -13.20 14.21
C HIS A 440 38.13 -12.00 15.08
N THR A 441 39.02 -11.69 16.01
CA THR A 441 39.05 -10.52 16.88
C THR A 441 39.85 -9.40 16.21
N ASP A 442 39.46 -8.15 16.47
CA ASP A 442 40.40 -7.14 16.95
C ASP A 442 39.69 -6.26 17.99
N ASP A 443 40.51 -5.81 18.93
CA ASP A 443 40.23 -5.48 20.33
C ASP A 443 40.06 -3.97 20.53
N GLU A 444 39.18 -3.55 21.47
CA GLU A 444 39.41 -2.36 22.29
C GLU A 444 38.44 -2.31 23.48
N ARG A 445 39.02 -2.39 24.69
CA ARG A 445 38.35 -2.14 25.98
C ARG A 445 38.15 -0.65 26.21
N GLN A 446 36.95 -0.23 26.63
CA GLN A 446 36.72 0.82 27.65
C GLN A 446 35.27 0.78 28.15
N GLY A 447 35.08 1.01 29.45
CA GLY A 447 33.79 0.89 30.16
C GLY A 447 32.91 2.14 30.14
N GLN A 448 31.82 2.05 30.92
CA GLN A 448 30.73 3.05 31.16
C GLN A 448 29.79 3.22 29.97
N THR A 449 28.47 3.09 30.10
CA THR A 449 27.58 3.93 30.91
C THR A 449 26.19 3.26 30.91
N THR A 450 25.49 3.19 32.05
CA THR A 450 24.03 2.97 32.05
C THR A 450 23.38 4.18 31.39
N SER A 451 23.15 4.09 30.07
CA SER A 451 22.37 5.09 29.34
C SER A 451 20.91 4.95 29.76
N GLU A 452 20.33 6.02 30.31
CA GLU A 452 18.88 6.13 30.46
C GLU A 452 18.23 5.94 29.09
N PHE A 453 17.52 4.82 28.89
CA PHE A 453 16.75 4.58 27.68
C PHE A 453 15.52 5.49 27.70
N CYS A 454 15.45 6.44 26.76
CA CYS A 454 14.28 7.30 26.61
C CYS A 454 13.16 6.52 25.88
N SER A 455 12.00 6.36 26.53
CA SER A 455 10.83 5.69 25.93
C SER A 455 10.34 6.48 24.71
N VAL A 456 10.35 5.85 23.54
CA VAL A 456 9.88 6.40 22.26
C VAL A 456 8.40 6.10 21.99
N GLY A 457 7.75 5.30 22.85
CA GLY A 457 6.33 4.96 22.73
C GLY A 457 5.92 3.81 23.65
N LYS A 458 4.63 3.50 23.69
CA LYS A 458 4.08 2.33 24.39
C LYS A 458 3.32 1.43 23.42
N CYS A 459 3.30 0.13 23.67
CA CYS A 459 2.49 -0.82 22.91
C CYS A 459 1.85 -1.89 23.79
N THR A 460 0.78 -2.50 23.29
CA THR A 460 0.11 -3.64 23.91
C THR A 460 0.40 -4.90 23.09
N ALA A 461 0.74 -6.01 23.73
CA ALA A 461 0.89 -7.29 23.07
C ALA A 461 -0.48 -7.83 22.60
N LEU A 462 -0.60 -8.12 21.30
CA LEU A 462 -1.79 -8.71 20.69
C LEU A 462 -1.79 -10.24 20.73
N TYR A 463 -0.61 -10.85 20.88
CA TYR A 463 -0.44 -12.30 20.85
C TYR A 463 0.64 -12.72 21.84
N ASN A 464 0.55 -13.96 22.33
CA ASN A 464 1.60 -14.57 23.14
C ASN A 464 2.86 -14.78 22.30
N PHE A 465 4.02 -14.44 22.85
CA PHE A 465 5.34 -14.71 22.26
C PHE A 465 6.24 -15.29 23.34
N THR A 466 6.78 -16.49 23.13
CA THR A 466 7.70 -17.13 24.08
C THR A 466 9.08 -17.19 23.44
N SER A 467 10.07 -16.61 24.12
CA SER A 467 11.47 -16.68 23.70
C SER A 467 12.25 -17.60 24.63
N GLU A 468 13.17 -18.36 24.05
CA GLU A 468 14.19 -19.15 24.79
C GLU A 468 15.55 -18.43 24.85
N GLN A 469 15.65 -17.24 24.25
CA GLN A 469 16.87 -16.42 24.24
C GLN A 469 16.84 -15.35 25.33
N ASP A 470 17.95 -15.22 26.08
CA ASP A 470 18.09 -14.32 27.23
C ASP A 470 17.98 -12.82 26.87
N ASP A 471 18.17 -12.46 25.60
CA ASP A 471 18.09 -11.09 25.08
C ASP A 471 16.71 -10.72 24.53
N ALA A 472 15.72 -11.63 24.59
CA ALA A 472 14.38 -11.43 24.05
C ALA A 472 13.28 -11.60 25.11
N LEU A 473 12.26 -10.73 25.05
CA LEU A 473 11.15 -10.71 26.01
C LEU A 473 10.12 -11.77 25.67
N THR A 474 9.58 -12.41 26.70
CA THR A 474 8.38 -13.25 26.59
C THR A 474 7.15 -12.36 26.83
N LEU A 475 6.23 -12.35 25.86
CA LEU A 475 5.00 -11.56 25.88
C LEU A 475 3.78 -12.45 26.11
N LYS A 476 2.81 -11.95 26.85
CA LYS A 476 1.44 -12.47 26.89
C LYS A 476 0.49 -11.45 26.30
N GLU A 477 -0.55 -11.93 25.63
CA GLU A 477 -1.63 -11.10 25.10
C GLU A 477 -2.19 -10.20 26.21
N GLY A 478 -2.20 -8.88 25.95
CA GLY A 478 -2.59 -7.84 26.89
C GLY A 478 -1.44 -7.17 27.66
N ASP A 479 -0.20 -7.66 27.56
CA ASP A 479 0.96 -7.04 28.22
C ASP A 479 1.24 -5.65 27.66
N LEU A 480 1.57 -4.69 28.54
CA LEU A 480 1.93 -3.31 28.19
C LEU A 480 3.45 -3.12 28.24
N LEU A 481 4.03 -2.69 27.13
CA LEU A 481 5.47 -2.50 26.97
C LEU A 481 5.84 -1.05 26.69
N ASP A 482 6.99 -0.63 27.21
CA ASP A 482 7.67 0.59 26.79
C ASP A 482 8.63 0.29 25.64
N ILE A 483 8.58 1.09 24.58
CA ILE A 483 9.44 0.93 23.40
C ILE A 483 10.63 1.87 23.54
N TYR A 484 11.85 1.36 23.42
CA TYR A 484 13.07 2.17 23.41
C TYR A 484 13.68 2.30 22.02
N THR A 485 13.58 1.29 21.17
CA THR A 485 14.14 1.34 19.81
C THR A 485 13.34 0.48 18.84
N LYS A 486 13.11 0.98 17.63
CA LYS A 486 12.46 0.25 16.54
C LYS A 486 13.49 -0.07 15.45
N LYS A 487 13.87 -1.34 15.25
CA LYS A 487 14.75 -1.73 14.14
C LYS A 487 13.93 -2.03 12.88
N ASP A 488 14.49 -1.70 11.72
CA ASP A 488 13.84 -1.88 10.41
C ASP A 488 13.64 -3.35 10.01
N ASN A 489 14.25 -4.29 10.73
CA ASN A 489 14.10 -5.73 10.51
C ASN A 489 12.87 -6.35 11.23
N GLY A 490 12.01 -5.52 11.83
CA GLY A 490 10.79 -5.96 12.51
C GLY A 490 10.98 -6.37 13.97
N TRP A 491 12.17 -6.18 14.55
CA TRP A 491 12.44 -6.40 15.96
C TRP A 491 12.55 -5.08 16.72
N TRP A 492 11.78 -4.92 17.78
CA TRP A 492 11.81 -3.77 18.65
C TRP A 492 12.51 -4.12 19.96
N PHE A 493 13.10 -3.13 20.59
CA PHE A 493 13.72 -3.24 21.91
C PHE A 493 12.92 -2.38 22.88
N GLY A 494 12.63 -2.94 24.05
CA GLY A 494 11.82 -2.26 25.06
C GLY A 494 11.84 -2.98 26.39
N GLU A 495 10.94 -2.56 27.28
CA GLU A 495 10.83 -3.07 28.64
C GLU A 495 9.43 -3.59 28.92
N LEU A 496 9.36 -4.74 29.59
CA LEU A 496 8.16 -5.31 30.18
C LEU A 496 8.45 -5.67 31.64
N ASN A 497 7.71 -5.06 32.57
CA ASN A 497 7.82 -5.34 34.02
C ASN A 497 9.26 -5.27 34.58
N GLY A 498 10.08 -4.32 34.12
CA GLY A 498 11.47 -4.14 34.56
C GLY A 498 12.49 -5.06 33.87
N GLN A 499 12.05 -5.94 32.96
CA GLN A 499 12.95 -6.73 32.11
C GLN A 499 13.03 -6.09 30.73
N THR A 500 14.25 -5.84 30.25
CA THR A 500 14.50 -5.29 28.92
C THR A 500 14.90 -6.38 27.93
N GLY A 501 14.41 -6.31 26.70
CA GLY A 501 14.78 -7.26 25.66
C GLY A 501 14.11 -6.99 24.32
N TYR A 502 14.44 -7.81 23.33
CA TYR A 502 13.87 -7.72 22.00
C TYR A 502 12.52 -8.44 21.89
N PHE A 503 11.61 -7.87 21.11
CA PHE A 503 10.34 -8.50 20.76
C PHE A 503 9.91 -8.15 19.34
N PRO A 504 9.16 -9.03 18.66
CA PRO A 504 8.73 -8.78 17.29
C PRO A 504 7.61 -7.74 17.23
N SER A 505 7.77 -6.73 16.38
CA SER A 505 6.78 -5.65 16.22
C SER A 505 5.43 -6.15 15.71
N ALA A 506 5.41 -7.31 15.03
CA ALA A 506 4.19 -7.93 14.52
C ALA A 506 3.27 -8.49 15.62
N TYR A 507 3.76 -8.60 16.85
CA TYR A 507 3.02 -9.17 17.99
C TYR A 507 2.44 -8.10 18.92
N VAL A 508 2.64 -6.82 18.60
CA VAL A 508 2.24 -5.69 19.44
C VAL A 508 1.49 -4.64 18.61
N GLU A 509 0.62 -3.88 19.26
CA GLU A 509 -0.05 -2.71 18.71
C GLU A 509 0.41 -1.46 19.45
N GLU A 510 0.88 -0.44 18.71
CA GLU A 510 1.34 0.82 19.29
C GLU A 510 0.16 1.67 19.78
N LEU A 511 0.24 2.13 21.03
CA LEU A 511 -0.80 2.95 21.62
C LEU A 511 -0.67 4.39 21.12
N SER A 512 -1.60 4.82 20.27
CA SER A 512 -1.67 6.22 19.83
C SER A 512 -1.95 7.13 21.04
N VAL A 513 -1.07 8.11 21.28
CA VAL A 513 -1.29 9.14 22.30
C VAL A 513 -2.42 10.05 21.81
N SER A 514 -3.64 9.78 22.25
CA SER A 514 -4.73 10.75 22.13
C SER A 514 -4.45 11.92 23.06
N SER A 515 -4.10 13.06 22.49
CA SER A 515 -3.91 14.32 23.21
C SER A 515 -5.21 14.73 23.91
N SER A 516 -5.37 14.33 25.17
CA SER A 516 -6.32 14.91 26.10
C SER A 516 -5.92 16.38 26.33
N ALA A 517 -6.51 17.28 25.54
CA ALA A 517 -6.46 18.70 25.81
C ALA A 517 -7.36 18.98 27.02
N LYS A 518 -6.72 19.30 28.15
CA LYS A 518 -7.34 19.90 29.33
C LYS A 518 -8.00 21.22 28.91
N LEU A 519 -9.33 21.30 29.04
CA LEU A 519 -10.00 22.59 29.22
C LEU A 519 -9.64 23.09 30.63
N THR A 520 -8.96 24.23 30.69
CA THR A 520 -8.90 25.06 31.90
C THR A 520 -9.72 26.32 31.65
N ASP A 521 -10.71 26.52 32.52
CA ASP A 521 -11.45 27.77 32.73
C ASP A 521 -10.52 28.97 32.94
N ALA A 522 -10.84 30.08 32.29
CA ALA A 522 -10.74 31.47 32.78
C ALA A 522 -11.49 32.41 31.84
#